data_AF-A0A3C0IXE3-F1
#
_entry.id   AF-A0A3C0IXE3-F1
#
_cell.length_a   1.000
_cell.length_b   1.000
_cell.length_c   1.000
_cell.angle_alpha   90.00
_cell.angle_beta   90.00
_cell.angle_gamma   90.00
#
_symmetry.space_group_name_H-M   'P 1'
#
loop_
_entity.id
_entity.type
_entity.pdbx_description
1 polymer ?
#
loop_
_entity_poly.entity_id
_entity_poly.type
_entity_poly.pdbx_seq_one_letter_code
_entity_poly.pdbx_strand_id
1 'polypeptide(L)'
;MADIRSEARSAALRYLKGGDLFMAAMVMLILVMMIVPLHPAFLDVLVAMNMTFSLGVLLVTMYITEPLQFSVFPSLLLLTTLFRLSLSVSATKLILLRGYAGSVIQAFGGFVVGGNYVVGLIVFLILVIIQFVVITNGAGRVAEVAARFTLDAMPGKQMAVDADLNAGLIDEKEAKRR
;
A
#
# COMPACT_ATOMS: atom_id res chain seq x y z
N MET A 1 6.23 41.22 6.03
CA MET A 1 4.87 40.61 5.97
C MET A 1 4.46 40.07 4.59
N ALA A 2 5.13 40.45 3.48
CA ALA A 2 4.78 39.97 2.13
C ALA A 2 5.36 38.59 1.74
N ASP A 3 6.33 38.06 2.50
CA ASP A 3 7.16 36.92 2.08
C ASP A 3 6.51 35.55 2.39
N ILE A 4 5.84 35.41 3.55
CA ILE A 4 5.19 34.16 4.00
C ILE A 4 4.06 33.72 3.05
N ARG A 5 3.39 34.68 2.39
CA ARG A 5 2.30 34.40 1.45
C ARG A 5 2.80 33.84 0.12
N SER A 6 4.07 34.10 -0.24
CA SER A 6 4.69 33.64 -1.48
C SER A 6 5.18 32.19 -1.36
N GLU A 7 5.73 31.82 -0.20
CA GLU A 7 6.16 30.45 0.12
C GLU A 7 4.97 29.49 0.28
N ALA A 8 3.88 29.94 0.92
CA ALA A 8 2.66 29.14 1.01
C ALA A 8 2.05 28.86 -0.37
N ARG A 9 2.11 29.84 -1.28
CA ARG A 9 1.66 29.68 -2.67
C ARG A 9 2.57 28.76 -3.47
N SER A 10 3.88 28.84 -3.29
CA SER A 10 4.84 27.99 -4.01
C SER A 10 4.84 26.56 -3.49
N ALA A 11 4.59 26.32 -2.20
CA ALA A 11 4.33 25.00 -1.63
C ALA A 11 3.03 24.38 -2.15
N ALA A 12 1.94 25.17 -2.23
CA ALA A 12 0.67 24.74 -2.82
C ALA A 12 0.79 24.45 -4.33
N LEU A 13 1.56 25.26 -5.07
CA LEU A 13 1.83 25.04 -6.49
C LEU A 13 2.76 23.85 -6.75
N ARG A 14 3.63 23.50 -5.80
CA ARG A 14 4.48 22.30 -5.87
C ARG A 14 3.67 21.02 -5.61
N TYR A 15 2.64 21.11 -4.76
CA TYR A 15 1.60 20.08 -4.56
C TYR A 15 0.67 19.89 -5.77
N LEU A 16 0.61 20.87 -6.67
CA LEU A 16 -0.11 20.79 -7.95
C LEU A 16 0.72 20.12 -9.07
N LYS A 17 1.84 19.46 -8.75
CA LYS A 17 2.38 18.42 -9.63
C LYS A 17 1.32 17.31 -9.71
N GLY A 18 0.78 17.06 -10.91
CA GLY A 18 -0.41 16.23 -11.11
C GLY A 18 -0.39 14.83 -10.48
N GLY A 19 0.79 14.28 -10.19
CA GLY A 19 0.94 13.00 -9.48
C GLY A 19 0.56 13.06 -7.99
N ASP A 20 0.97 14.11 -7.27
CA ASP A 20 0.68 14.25 -5.83
C ASP A 20 -0.78 14.62 -5.59
N LEU A 21 -1.36 15.44 -6.48
CA LEU A 21 -2.78 15.79 -6.43
C LEU A 21 -3.68 14.56 -6.69
N PHE A 22 -3.32 13.70 -7.65
CA PHE A 22 -4.06 12.47 -7.93
C PHE A 22 -4.03 11.53 -6.73
N MET A 23 -2.86 11.35 -6.12
CA MET A 23 -2.69 10.49 -4.95
C MET A 23 -3.48 11.02 -3.75
N ALA A 24 -3.41 12.33 -3.47
CA ALA A 24 -4.18 12.96 -2.41
C ALA A 24 -5.70 12.89 -2.65
N ALA A 25 -6.15 13.15 -3.88
CA ALA A 25 -7.57 13.07 -4.23
C ALA A 25 -8.11 11.63 -4.07
N MET A 26 -7.32 10.63 -4.45
CA MET A 26 -7.69 9.22 -4.30
C MET A 26 -7.78 8.81 -2.82
N VAL A 27 -6.84 9.24 -1.97
CA VAL A 27 -6.93 9.02 -0.53
C VAL A 27 -8.16 9.73 0.06
N MET A 28 -8.44 10.96 -0.36
CA MET A 28 -9.66 11.68 0.04
C MET A 28 -10.94 10.94 -0.37
N LEU A 29 -10.99 10.41 -1.60
CA LEU A 29 -12.11 9.62 -2.09
C LEU A 29 -12.34 8.37 -1.23
N ILE A 30 -11.28 7.65 -0.88
CA ILE A 30 -11.29 6.48 0.00
C ILE A 30 -11.87 6.84 1.38
N LEU A 31 -11.46 7.97 1.96
CA LEU A 31 -11.99 8.45 3.24
C LEU A 31 -13.47 8.83 3.17
N VAL A 32 -13.88 9.53 2.10
CA VAL A 32 -15.28 9.91 1.88
C VAL A 32 -16.16 8.68 1.70
N MET A 33 -15.71 7.69 0.93
CA MET A 33 -16.40 6.40 0.77
C MET A 33 -16.61 5.68 2.11
N MET A 34 -15.68 5.82 3.06
CA MET A 34 -15.80 5.21 4.38
C MET A 34 -16.94 5.85 5.21
N ILE A 35 -17.18 7.15 5.03
CA ILE A 35 -18.20 7.91 5.76
C ILE A 35 -19.57 7.80 5.09
N VAL A 36 -19.63 7.91 3.77
CA VAL A 36 -20.89 7.95 3.00
C VAL A 36 -21.27 6.56 2.51
N PRO A 37 -22.47 6.04 2.82
CA PRO A 37 -22.90 4.73 2.33
C PRO A 37 -23.04 4.73 0.81
N LEU A 38 -22.28 3.85 0.14
CA LEU A 38 -22.35 3.69 -1.31
C LEU A 38 -23.60 2.94 -1.74
N HIS A 39 -24.03 3.16 -2.98
CA HIS A 39 -25.07 2.31 -3.57
C HIS A 39 -24.50 0.91 -3.87
N PRO A 40 -25.24 -0.19 -3.63
CA PRO A 40 -24.71 -1.55 -3.81
C PRO A 40 -24.16 -1.84 -5.22
N ALA A 41 -24.76 -1.26 -6.27
CA ALA A 41 -24.26 -1.42 -7.64
C ALA A 41 -22.86 -0.81 -7.85
N PHE A 42 -22.56 0.32 -7.23
CA PHE A 42 -21.20 0.90 -7.28
C PHE A 42 -20.21 0.03 -6.52
N LEU A 43 -20.62 -0.52 -5.37
CA LEU A 43 -19.79 -1.42 -4.59
C LEU A 43 -19.40 -2.67 -5.39
N ASP A 44 -20.34 -3.28 -6.11
CA ASP A 44 -20.07 -4.45 -6.96
C ASP A 44 -19.02 -4.14 -8.03
N VAL A 45 -19.13 -2.99 -8.72
CA VAL A 45 -18.15 -2.57 -9.74
C VAL A 45 -16.76 -2.35 -9.12
N LEU A 46 -16.70 -1.67 -7.97
CA LEU A 46 -15.45 -1.37 -7.29
C LEU A 46 -14.77 -2.63 -6.73
N VAL A 47 -15.55 -3.58 -6.21
CA VAL A 47 -15.04 -4.88 -5.73
C VAL A 47 -14.53 -5.71 -6.90
N ALA A 48 -15.25 -5.77 -8.01
CA ALA A 48 -14.79 -6.45 -9.22
C ALA A 48 -13.48 -5.84 -9.74
N MET A 49 -13.40 -4.51 -9.82
CA MET A 49 -12.18 -3.79 -10.20
C MET A 49 -11.02 -4.08 -9.23
N ASN A 50 -11.27 -4.12 -7.91
CA ASN A 50 -10.26 -4.47 -6.91
C ASN A 50 -9.72 -5.89 -7.11
N MET A 51 -10.59 -6.86 -7.40
CA MET A 51 -10.19 -8.24 -7.70
C MET A 51 -9.33 -8.30 -8.98
N THR A 52 -9.77 -7.65 -10.06
CA THR A 52 -9.01 -7.58 -11.31
C THR A 52 -7.63 -6.95 -11.10
N PHE A 53 -7.55 -5.82 -10.39
CA PHE A 53 -6.27 -5.19 -10.09
C PHE A 53 -5.39 -6.06 -9.21
N SER A 54 -5.95 -6.71 -8.19
CA SER A 54 -5.20 -7.61 -7.30
C SER A 54 -4.61 -8.80 -8.07
N LEU A 55 -5.36 -9.38 -9.00
CA LEU A 55 -4.88 -10.44 -9.89
C LEU A 55 -3.81 -9.91 -10.85
N GLY A 56 -3.99 -8.71 -11.41
CA GLY A 56 -2.99 -8.05 -12.23
C GLY A 56 -1.67 -7.84 -11.50
N VAL A 57 -1.73 -7.35 -10.26
CA VAL A 57 -0.54 -7.19 -9.39
C VAL A 57 0.10 -8.54 -9.12
N LEU A 58 -0.68 -9.58 -8.80
CA LEU A 58 -0.15 -10.94 -8.58
C LEU A 58 0.62 -11.44 -9.80
N LEU A 59 0.03 -11.33 -10.99
CA LEU A 59 0.67 -11.74 -12.23
C LEU A 59 1.94 -10.95 -12.47
N VAL A 60 1.89 -9.61 -12.43
CA VAL A 60 3.07 -8.75 -12.60
C VAL A 60 4.17 -9.15 -11.62
N THR A 61 3.84 -9.37 -10.34
CA THR A 61 4.81 -9.75 -9.30
C THR A 61 5.48 -11.09 -9.60
N MET A 62 4.76 -12.05 -10.19
CA MET A 62 5.31 -13.35 -10.58
C MET A 62 6.35 -13.26 -11.71
N TYR A 63 6.29 -12.20 -12.52
CA TYR A 63 7.18 -11.96 -13.66
C TYR A 63 8.27 -10.90 -13.41
N ILE A 64 8.33 -10.28 -12.22
CA ILE A 64 9.40 -9.34 -11.88
C ILE A 64 10.73 -10.09 -11.76
N THR A 65 11.70 -9.74 -12.60
CA THR A 65 13.05 -10.32 -12.61
C THR A 65 14.10 -9.39 -12.01
N GLU A 66 13.83 -8.08 -11.95
CA GLU A 66 14.83 -7.06 -11.56
C GLU A 66 14.46 -6.33 -10.26
N PRO A 67 15.42 -6.11 -9.33
CA PRO A 67 15.18 -5.38 -8.07
C PRO A 67 14.74 -3.92 -8.25
N LEU A 68 15.09 -3.27 -9.37
CA LEU A 68 14.72 -1.87 -9.62
C LEU A 68 13.20 -1.72 -9.80
N GLN A 69 12.53 -2.74 -10.35
CA GLN A 69 11.08 -2.79 -10.55
C GLN A 69 10.30 -2.91 -9.23
N PHE A 70 10.96 -3.41 -8.17
CA PHE A 70 10.38 -3.45 -6.84
C PHE A 70 10.19 -2.07 -6.21
N SER A 71 10.86 -1.01 -6.69
CA SER A 71 10.73 0.34 -6.10
C SER A 71 9.32 0.93 -6.21
N VAL A 72 8.55 0.56 -7.24
CA VAL A 72 7.16 1.01 -7.43
C VAL A 72 6.17 0.17 -6.61
N PHE A 73 6.56 -1.05 -6.23
CA PHE A 73 5.70 -2.03 -5.59
C PHE A 73 5.18 -1.60 -4.21
N PRO A 74 5.99 -1.04 -3.27
CA PRO A 74 5.50 -0.55 -1.97
C PRO A 74 4.37 0.48 -2.10
N SER A 75 4.51 1.45 -2.99
CA SER A 75 3.51 2.50 -3.20
C SER A 75 2.21 1.95 -3.80
N LEU A 76 2.31 1.02 -4.76
CA LEU A 76 1.15 0.32 -5.32
C LEU A 76 0.45 -0.55 -4.28
N LEU A 77 1.19 -1.28 -3.46
CA LEU A 77 0.64 -2.08 -2.37
C LEU A 77 -0.06 -1.21 -1.32
N LEU A 78 0.54 -0.08 -0.93
CA LEU A 78 -0.08 0.85 0.01
C LEU A 78 -1.43 1.33 -0.53
N LEU A 79 -1.45 1.77 -1.79
CA LEU A 79 -2.65 2.29 -2.42
C LEU A 79 -3.76 1.24 -2.55
N THR A 80 -3.42 0.06 -3.06
CA THR A 80 -4.38 -1.05 -3.20
C THR A 80 -4.93 -1.52 -1.86
N THR A 81 -4.10 -1.50 -0.82
CA THR A 81 -4.51 -1.85 0.54
C THR A 81 -5.48 -0.83 1.11
N LEU A 82 -5.21 0.47 0.94
CA LEU A 82 -6.15 1.54 1.35
C LEU A 82 -7.48 1.43 0.60
N PHE A 83 -7.42 1.19 -0.71
CA PHE A 83 -8.62 1.00 -1.52
C PHE A 83 -9.41 -0.23 -1.03
N ARG A 84 -8.74 -1.37 -0.80
CA ARG A 84 -9.36 -2.59 -0.24
C ARG A 84 -10.01 -2.31 1.12
N LEU A 85 -9.34 -1.59 2.01
CA LEU A 85 -9.86 -1.21 3.32
C LEU A 85 -11.17 -0.41 3.20
N SER A 86 -11.22 0.59 2.31
CA SER A 86 -12.44 1.38 2.10
C SER A 86 -13.61 0.56 1.59
N LEU A 87 -13.37 -0.40 0.68
CA LEU A 87 -14.41 -1.28 0.18
C LEU A 87 -14.92 -2.22 1.26
N SER A 88 -14.03 -2.79 2.09
CA SER A 88 -14.42 -3.63 3.21
C SER A 88 -15.28 -2.87 4.22
N VAL A 89 -14.90 -1.65 4.62
CA VAL A 89 -15.70 -0.85 5.56
C VAL A 89 -17.05 -0.47 4.95
N SER A 90 -17.07 -0.06 3.68
CA SER A 90 -18.32 0.27 2.97
C SER A 90 -19.25 -0.93 2.84
N ALA A 91 -18.70 -2.10 2.51
CA ALA A 91 -19.45 -3.35 2.42
C ALA A 91 -20.04 -3.76 3.77
N THR A 92 -19.22 -3.77 4.83
CA THR A 92 -19.69 -4.09 6.19
C THR A 92 -20.81 -3.14 6.62
N LYS A 93 -20.68 -1.84 6.36
CA LYS A 93 -21.73 -0.87 6.66
C LYS A 93 -23.02 -1.16 5.92
N LEU A 94 -22.96 -1.49 4.62
CA LEU A 94 -24.15 -1.87 3.84
C LEU A 94 -24.80 -3.17 4.35
N ILE A 95 -24.00 -4.17 4.71
CA ILE A 95 -24.47 -5.42 5.30
C ILE A 95 -25.21 -5.14 6.61
N LEU A 96 -24.62 -4.34 7.51
CA LEU A 96 -25.19 -4.06 8.82
C LEU A 96 -26.44 -3.15 8.75
N LEU A 97 -26.49 -2.19 7.82
CA LEU A 97 -27.61 -1.24 7.71
C LEU A 97 -28.77 -1.75 6.86
N ARG A 98 -28.49 -2.53 5.80
CA ARG A 98 -29.49 -2.91 4.79
C ARG A 98 -29.60 -4.42 4.58
N GLY A 99 -28.74 -5.22 5.18
CA GLY A 99 -28.69 -6.67 4.96
C GLY A 99 -28.22 -7.09 3.57
N TYR A 100 -27.80 -6.14 2.73
CA TYR A 100 -27.43 -6.38 1.34
C TYR A 100 -26.24 -5.50 0.94
N ALA A 101 -25.15 -6.15 0.53
CA ALA A 101 -23.90 -5.49 0.15
C ALA A 101 -23.72 -5.34 -1.36
N GLY A 102 -24.52 -6.03 -2.17
CA GLY A 102 -24.26 -6.18 -3.60
C GLY A 102 -24.29 -7.65 -4.03
N SER A 103 -24.46 -7.86 -5.33
CA SER A 103 -24.60 -9.16 -5.96
C SER A 103 -23.30 -9.97 -5.92
N VAL A 104 -22.14 -9.31 -6.05
CA VAL A 104 -20.83 -9.98 -6.06
C VAL A 104 -20.55 -10.56 -4.69
N ILE A 105 -20.75 -9.78 -3.63
CA ILE A 105 -20.52 -10.23 -2.24
C ILE A 105 -21.53 -11.31 -1.86
N GLN A 106 -22.80 -11.19 -2.26
CA GLN A 106 -23.80 -12.22 -1.97
C GLN A 106 -23.50 -13.54 -2.69
N ALA A 107 -23.11 -13.48 -3.97
CA ALA A 107 -22.73 -14.67 -4.74
C ALA A 107 -21.48 -15.34 -4.15
N PHE A 108 -20.45 -14.55 -3.82
CA PHE A 108 -19.22 -15.07 -3.21
C PHE A 108 -19.48 -15.65 -1.82
N GLY A 109 -20.30 -14.97 -1.02
CA GLY A 109 -20.74 -15.46 0.28
C GLY A 109 -21.41 -16.83 0.16
N GLY A 110 -22.43 -16.93 -0.71
CA GLY A 110 -23.15 -18.19 -0.98
C GLY A 110 -22.23 -19.31 -1.44
N PHE A 111 -21.25 -19.01 -2.30
CA PHE A 111 -20.24 -19.95 -2.74
C PHE A 111 -19.36 -20.46 -1.59
N VAL A 112 -18.92 -19.57 -0.69
CA VAL A 112 -18.03 -19.93 0.43
C VAL A 112 -18.75 -20.72 1.53
N VAL A 113 -19.97 -20.33 1.91
CA VAL A 113 -20.74 -21.09 2.92
C VAL A 113 -21.28 -22.40 2.37
N GLY A 114 -21.51 -22.52 1.06
CA GLY A 114 -22.05 -23.74 0.45
C GLY A 114 -23.39 -24.20 1.07
N GLY A 115 -24.18 -23.25 1.60
CA GLY A 115 -25.43 -23.53 2.32
C GLY A 115 -25.28 -23.88 3.81
N ASN A 116 -24.05 -24.01 4.34
CA ASN A 116 -23.78 -24.28 5.75
C ASN A 116 -22.97 -23.15 6.40
N TYR A 117 -23.62 -22.37 7.26
CA TYR A 117 -22.99 -21.26 7.99
C TYR A 117 -21.82 -21.69 8.88
N VAL A 118 -21.82 -22.93 9.41
CA VAL A 118 -20.71 -23.47 10.22
C VAL A 118 -19.47 -23.66 9.35
N VAL A 119 -19.63 -24.18 8.12
CA VAL A 119 -18.52 -24.33 7.17
C VAL A 119 -17.96 -22.96 6.82
N GLY A 120 -18.81 -21.98 6.53
CA GLY A 120 -18.35 -20.62 6.27
C GLY A 120 -17.61 -19.97 7.43
N LEU A 121 -18.06 -20.19 8.67
CA LEU A 121 -17.36 -19.70 9.87
C LEU A 121 -15.97 -20.33 10.01
N ILE A 122 -15.85 -21.64 9.79
CA ILE A 122 -14.56 -22.35 9.82
C ILE A 122 -13.62 -21.81 8.74
N VAL A 123 -14.11 -21.66 7.50
CA VAL A 123 -13.31 -21.11 6.38
C VAL A 123 -12.88 -19.67 6.70
N PHE A 124 -13.78 -18.85 7.23
CA PHE A 124 -13.47 -17.48 7.66
C PHE A 124 -12.35 -17.45 8.71
N LEU A 125 -12.42 -18.30 9.74
CA LEU A 125 -11.36 -18.39 10.76
C LEU A 125 -10.02 -18.82 10.16
N ILE A 126 -10.00 -19.81 9.28
CA ILE A 126 -8.78 -20.24 8.58
C ILE A 126 -8.18 -19.07 7.79
N LEU A 127 -9.00 -18.34 7.02
CA LEU A 127 -8.54 -17.20 6.23
C LEU A 127 -7.99 -16.08 7.13
N VAL A 128 -8.66 -15.75 8.23
CA VAL A 128 -8.18 -14.73 9.18
C VAL A 128 -6.84 -15.12 9.78
N ILE A 129 -6.69 -16.36 10.23
CA ILE A 129 -5.44 -16.87 10.80
C ILE A 129 -4.31 -16.80 9.77
N ILE A 130 -4.52 -17.33 8.56
CA ILE A 130 -3.53 -17.30 7.49
C ILE A 130 -3.15 -15.85 7.17
N GLN A 131 -4.14 -14.96 7.02
CA GLN A 131 -3.87 -13.57 6.67
C GLN A 131 -3.01 -12.89 7.74
N PHE A 132 -3.33 -13.08 9.02
CA PHE A 132 -2.56 -12.50 10.11
C PHE A 132 -1.14 -13.09 10.23
N VAL A 133 -1.02 -14.42 10.24
CA VAL A 133 0.25 -15.13 10.44
C VAL A 133 1.21 -14.90 9.27
N VAL A 134 0.73 -15.01 8.03
CA VAL A 134 1.57 -14.85 6.83
C VAL A 134 2.05 -13.41 6.69
N ILE A 135 1.18 -12.41 6.89
CA ILE A 135 1.57 -11.00 6.79
C ILE A 135 2.60 -10.64 7.86
N THR A 136 2.37 -11.05 9.11
CA THR A 136 3.28 -10.74 10.23
C THR A 136 4.66 -11.38 10.01
N ASN A 137 4.69 -12.67 9.66
CA ASN A 137 5.94 -13.38 9.40
C ASN A 137 6.66 -12.86 8.14
N GLY A 138 5.92 -12.53 7.09
CA GLY A 138 6.47 -11.96 5.86
C GLY A 138 7.10 -10.59 6.11
N ALA A 139 6.37 -9.69 6.78
CA ALA A 139 6.84 -8.36 7.12
C ALA A 139 8.09 -8.41 8.02
N GLY A 140 8.14 -9.31 8.99
CA GLY A 140 9.30 -9.50 9.87
C GLY A 140 10.57 -9.85 9.10
N ARG A 141 10.49 -10.82 8.18
CA ARG A 141 11.64 -11.24 7.36
C ARG A 141 12.13 -10.13 6.41
N VAL A 142 11.21 -9.37 5.81
CA VAL A 142 11.57 -8.22 4.96
C VAL A 142 12.25 -7.12 5.78
N ALA A 143 11.74 -6.84 6.98
CA ALA A 143 12.31 -5.82 7.87
C ALA A 143 13.73 -6.20 8.35
N GLU A 144 13.96 -7.48 8.68
CA GLU A 144 15.29 -7.99 9.04
C GLU A 144 16.30 -7.79 7.90
N VAL A 145 15.90 -8.15 6.68
CA VAL A 145 16.76 -8.03 5.50
C VAL A 145 17.01 -6.56 5.14
N ALA A 146 16.01 -5.69 5.23
CA ALA A 146 16.18 -4.25 5.00
C ALA A 146 17.12 -3.61 6.03
N ALA A 147 17.00 -3.99 7.30
CA ALA A 147 17.91 -3.53 8.36
C ALA A 147 19.34 -4.00 8.10
N ARG A 148 19.50 -5.27 7.73
CA ARG A 148 20.81 -5.84 7.40
C ARG A 148 21.43 -5.19 6.17
N PHE A 149 20.68 -4.94 5.10
CA PHE A 149 21.20 -4.21 3.94
C PHE A 149 21.59 -2.77 4.26
N THR A 150 20.88 -2.12 5.18
CA THR A 150 21.26 -0.78 5.65
C THR A 150 22.56 -0.82 6.46
N LEU A 151 22.75 -1.84 7.30
CA LEU A 151 23.97 -2.07 8.07
C LEU A 151 25.16 -2.46 7.17
N ASP A 152 24.96 -3.40 6.25
CA ASP A 152 25.99 -3.90 5.32
C ASP A 152 26.42 -2.82 4.31
N ALA A 153 25.58 -1.80 4.06
CA ALA A 153 25.93 -0.65 3.22
C ALA A 153 26.85 0.38 3.91
N MET A 154 26.97 0.38 5.25
CA MET A 154 27.80 1.35 5.97
C MET A 154 29.30 1.21 5.69
N PRO A 155 29.92 0.01 5.73
CA PRO A 155 31.33 -0.15 5.37
C PRO A 155 31.63 0.28 3.93
N GLY A 156 30.74 0.00 2.97
CA GLY A 156 30.93 0.41 1.58
C GLY A 156 30.95 1.94 1.42
N LYS A 157 30.08 2.65 2.14
CA LYS A 157 30.11 4.12 2.17
C LYS A 157 31.38 4.64 2.84
N GLN A 158 31.83 4.00 3.92
CA GLN A 158 33.07 4.37 4.61
C GLN A 158 34.31 4.12 3.73
N MET A 159 34.38 2.99 3.03
CA MET A 159 35.46 2.68 2.08
C MET A 159 35.51 3.66 0.90
N ALA A 160 34.36 4.15 0.43
CA ALA A 160 34.32 5.18 -0.62
C ALA A 160 34.88 6.52 -0.11
N VAL A 161 34.56 6.91 1.13
CA VAL A 161 35.12 8.12 1.76
C VAL A 161 36.63 7.97 1.99
N ASP A 162 37.09 6.82 2.46
CA ASP A 162 38.52 6.53 2.67
C ASP A 162 39.32 6.53 1.36
N ALA A 163 38.72 6.04 0.27
CA ALA A 163 39.33 6.07 -1.06
C ALA A 163 39.44 7.50 -1.61
N ASP A 164 38.38 8.31 -1.47
CA ASP A 164 38.39 9.70 -1.88
C ASP A 164 39.43 10.53 -1.08
N LEU A 165 39.57 10.26 0.22
CA LEU A 165 40.58 10.90 1.09
C LEU A 165 42.00 10.50 0.68
N ASN A 166 42.26 9.21 0.48
CA ASN A 166 43.58 8.71 0.05
C ASN A 166 43.96 9.17 -1.37
N ALA A 167 42.99 9.39 -2.25
CA ALA A 167 43.21 9.94 -3.59
C ALA A 167 43.40 11.47 -3.60
N GLY A 168 43.22 12.15 -2.47
CA GLY A 168 43.31 13.60 -2.36
C GLY A 168 42.14 14.38 -2.97
N LEU A 169 41.00 13.71 -3.21
CA LEU A 169 39.79 14.33 -3.76
C LEU A 169 39.00 15.11 -2.69
N ILE A 170 39.15 14.75 -1.41
CA ILE A 170 38.51 15.40 -0.25
C ILE A 170 39.52 15.63 0.88
N ASP A 171 39.26 16.59 1.78
CA ASP A 171 40.07 16.82 2.99
C ASP A 171 39.52 16.04 4.21
N GLU A 172 40.30 15.95 5.30
CA GLU A 172 39.88 15.26 6.54
C GLU A 172 38.59 15.81 7.16
N LYS A 173 38.35 17.13 7.06
CA LYS A 173 37.15 17.78 7.60
C LYS A 173 35.92 17.44 6.76
N GLU A 174 36.06 17.35 5.45
CA GLU A 174 35.04 16.94 4.48
C GLU A 174 34.71 15.46 4.64
N ALA A 175 35.72 14.60 4.84
CA ALA A 175 35.56 13.17 5.10
C ALA A 175 34.79 12.90 6.41
N LYS A 176 35.10 13.62 7.49
CA LYS A 176 34.36 13.50 8.78
C LYS A 176 32.91 13.95 8.73
N ARG A 177 32.52 14.77 7.73
CA ARG A 177 31.17 15.34 7.61
C ARG A 177 30.20 14.41 6.86
N ARG A 178 30.71 13.41 6.15
CA ARG A 178 29.92 12.40 5.42
C ARG A 178 29.75 11.13 6.24
#